data_AF-A0A6B3GMK2-F1
#
_entry.id   AF-A0A6B3GMK2-F1
#
_cell.length_a   1.000
_cell.length_b   1.000
_cell.length_c   1.000
_cell.angle_alpha   90.00
_cell.angle_beta   90.00
_cell.angle_gamma   90.00
#
_symmetry.space_group_name_H-M   'P 1'
#
loop_
_entity.id
_entity.type
_entity.pdbx_description
1 polymer ?
#
loop_
_entity_poly.entity_id
_entity_poly.type
_entity_poly.pdbx_seq_one_letter_code
_entity_poly.pdbx_strand_id
1 'polypeptide(L)'
;VVPWVISARTADALRDQARQLREYVEERPEPAIAEVAHALATTRSAFEHRAVVVGGSHSELLKALDALAHGEPSPQLVQGIAPDETGKTVFVFPGQGTQWAGMGAELLDTVPVFA
;
A
#
# COMPACT_ATOMS: atom_id res chain seq x y z
N VAL A 1 9.33 -1.44 -5.69
CA VAL A 1 7.89 -1.65 -5.42
C VAL A 1 7.16 -0.31 -5.44
N VAL A 2 5.84 -0.30 -5.64
CA VAL A 2 4.99 0.90 -5.57
C VAL A 2 3.79 0.68 -4.63
N PRO A 3 3.28 1.74 -3.97
CA PRO A 3 2.08 1.66 -3.15
C PRO A 3 0.82 2.08 -3.93
N TRP A 4 -0.20 1.22 -3.95
CA TRP A 4 -1.55 1.58 -4.40
C TRP A 4 -2.41 1.91 -3.19
N VAL A 5 -2.72 3.19 -3.03
CA VAL A 5 -3.52 3.71 -1.92
C VAL A 5 -5.00 3.72 -2.29
N ILE A 6 -5.84 3.18 -1.41
CA ILE A 6 -7.29 3.10 -1.61
C ILE A 6 -7.97 3.58 -0.34
N SER A 7 -9.05 4.34 -0.48
CA SER A 7 -9.83 4.75 0.67
C SER A 7 -11.32 4.83 0.36
N ALA A 8 -12.13 4.68 1.41
CA ALA A 8 -13.58 4.84 1.38
C ALA A 8 -14.12 5.28 2.75
N ARG A 9 -15.41 5.64 2.78
CA ARG A 9 -16.11 6.02 4.02
C ARG A 9 -16.59 4.85 4.86
N THR A 10 -16.55 3.64 4.31
CA THR A 10 -16.94 2.42 5.02
C THR A 10 -16.01 1.28 4.62
N ALA A 11 -15.94 0.25 5.46
CA ALA A 11 -15.16 -0.95 5.16
C ALA A 11 -15.65 -1.66 3.90
N ASP A 12 -16.97 -1.73 3.67
CA ASP A 12 -17.52 -2.41 2.50
C ASP A 12 -17.27 -1.61 1.22
N ALA A 13 -17.40 -0.28 1.26
CA ALA A 13 -17.04 0.56 0.13
C ALA A 13 -15.54 0.49 -0.18
N LEU A 14 -14.66 0.25 0.81
CA LEU A 14 -13.24 0.03 0.58
C LEU A 14 -13.00 -1.27 -0.21
N ARG A 15 -13.74 -2.34 0.10
CA ARG A 15 -13.68 -3.62 -0.63
C ARG A 15 -14.20 -3.46 -2.06
N ASP A 16 -15.28 -2.70 -2.24
CA ASP A 16 -15.82 -2.42 -3.57
C ASP A 16 -14.84 -1.60 -4.43
N GLN A 17 -14.16 -0.62 -3.84
CA GLN A 17 -13.09 0.12 -4.52
C GLN A 17 -11.93 -0.78 -4.94
N ALA A 18 -11.57 -1.76 -4.10
CA ALA A 18 -10.54 -2.73 -4.45
C ALA A 18 -10.94 -3.60 -5.66
N ARG A 19 -12.20 -4.06 -5.69
CA ARG A 19 -12.75 -4.83 -6.82
C ARG A 19 -12.76 -4.00 -8.12
N GLN A 20 -13.27 -2.77 -8.06
CA GLN A 20 -13.31 -1.88 -9.22
C GLN A 20 -11.90 -1.55 -9.75
N LEU A 21 -10.94 -1.30 -8.86
CA LEU A 21 -9.56 -1.06 -9.26
C LEU A 21 -8.94 -2.30 -9.91
N ARG A 22 -9.19 -3.49 -9.35
CA ARG A 22 -8.72 -4.76 -9.91
C ARG A 22 -9.25 -4.97 -11.33
N GLU A 23 -10.57 -4.84 -11.51
CA GLU A 23 -11.23 -4.95 -12.81
C GLU A 23 -10.66 -3.93 -13.81
N TYR A 24 -10.53 -2.67 -13.41
CA TYR A 24 -9.97 -1.61 -14.26
C TYR A 24 -8.58 -1.95 -14.78
N VAL A 25 -7.68 -2.42 -13.89
CA VAL A 25 -6.29 -2.76 -14.23
C VAL A 25 -6.22 -4.03 -15.06
N GLU A 26 -7.05 -5.03 -14.77
CA GLU A 26 -7.09 -6.28 -15.53
C GLU A 26 -7.57 -6.05 -16.97
N GLU A 27 -8.55 -5.16 -17.17
CA GLU A 27 -9.04 -4.76 -18.49
C GLU A 27 -8.08 -3.85 -19.25
N ARG A 28 -7.22 -3.11 -18.54
CA ARG A 28 -6.31 -2.08 -19.09
C ARG A 28 -4.91 -2.24 -18.51
N PRO A 29 -4.12 -3.20 -19.01
CA PRO A 29 -2.78 -3.47 -18.49
C PRO A 29 -1.72 -2.47 -18.99
N GLU A 30 -2.08 -1.53 -19.88
CA GLU A 30 -1.15 -0.61 -20.51
C GLU A 30 -0.48 0.38 -19.54
N PRO A 31 -1.19 0.99 -18.56
CA PRO A 31 -0.55 1.88 -17.60
C PRO A 31 0.46 1.13 -16.74
N ALA A 32 1.62 1.74 -16.55
CA ALA A 32 2.61 1.19 -15.64
C ALA A 32 2.07 1.22 -14.19
N ILE A 33 2.47 0.26 -13.36
CA ILE A 33 2.02 0.19 -11.95
C ILE A 33 2.31 1.48 -11.17
N ALA A 34 3.38 2.19 -11.53
CA ALA A 34 3.75 3.47 -10.94
C ALA A 34 2.81 4.61 -11.35
N GLU A 35 2.26 4.60 -12.56
CA GLU A 35 1.31 5.60 -13.03
C GLU A 35 -0.04 5.46 -12.31
N VAL A 36 -0.50 4.21 -12.14
CA VAL A 36 -1.69 3.91 -11.33
C VAL A 36 -1.48 4.34 -9.88
N ALA A 37 -0.33 4.01 -9.29
CA ALA A 37 0.04 4.44 -7.94
C ALA A 37 -0.02 5.97 -7.78
N HIS A 38 0.57 6.69 -8.74
CA HIS A 38 0.60 8.14 -8.75
C HIS A 38 -0.81 8.73 -8.85
N ALA A 39 -1.65 8.22 -9.76
CA ALA A 39 -3.02 8.67 -9.92
C ALA A 39 -3.84 8.46 -8.65
N LEU A 40 -3.75 7.27 -8.03
CA LEU A 40 -4.42 6.97 -6.76
C LEU A 40 -4.00 7.91 -5.64
N ALA A 41 -2.71 8.23 -5.54
CA ALA A 41 -2.17 9.06 -4.46
C ALA A 41 -2.47 10.56 -4.62
N THR A 42 -2.62 11.05 -5.84
CA THR A 42 -2.66 12.50 -6.11
C THR A 42 -4.00 13.02 -6.59
N THR A 43 -4.86 12.16 -7.15
CA THR A 43 -6.12 12.59 -7.78
C THR A 43 -7.37 12.15 -7.02
N ARG A 44 -7.24 11.25 -6.05
CA ARG A 44 -8.37 10.71 -5.29
C ARG A 44 -8.46 11.36 -3.91
N SER A 45 -9.69 11.56 -3.45
CA SER A 45 -9.94 11.95 -2.06
C SER A 45 -9.49 10.86 -1.10
N ALA A 46 -8.92 11.26 0.03
CA ALA A 46 -8.56 10.36 1.12
C ALA A 46 -9.68 10.33 2.17
N PHE A 47 -10.25 9.15 2.40
CA PHE A 47 -11.25 8.87 3.44
C PHE A 47 -10.65 8.06 4.60
N GLU A 48 -11.44 7.82 5.63
CA GLU A 48 -11.06 7.23 6.90
C GLU A 48 -10.75 5.72 6.82
N HIS A 49 -11.53 4.92 6.09
CA HIS A 49 -11.17 3.53 5.85
C HIS A 49 -10.13 3.47 4.74
N ARG A 50 -8.92 3.04 5.07
CA ARG A 50 -7.77 3.05 4.15
C ARG A 50 -7.15 1.67 4.00
N ALA A 51 -6.69 1.40 2.80
CA ALA A 51 -5.80 0.29 2.50
C ALA A 51 -4.65 0.74 1.60
N VAL A 52 -3.51 0.07 1.75
CA VAL A 52 -2.36 0.20 0.88
C VAL A 52 -1.95 -1.19 0.42
N VAL A 53 -1.89 -1.39 -0.88
CA VAL A 53 -1.34 -2.58 -1.52
C VAL A 53 0.06 -2.25 -2.03
N VAL A 54 1.07 -3.05 -1.66
CA VAL A 54 2.48 -2.83 -2.02
C VAL A 54 2.98 -3.98 -2.88
N GLY A 55 3.51 -3.69 -4.07
CA GLY A 55 4.00 -4.71 -5.00
C GLY A 55 4.97 -4.18 -6.05
N GLY A 56 5.73 -5.08 -6.65
CA GLY A 56 6.67 -4.83 -7.74
C GLY A 56 6.13 -5.20 -9.13
N SER A 57 4.96 -5.84 -9.20
CA SER A 57 4.34 -6.28 -10.46
C SER A 57 2.81 -6.18 -10.42
N HIS A 58 2.16 -6.13 -11.59
CA HIS A 58 0.70 -6.19 -11.69
C HIS A 58 0.13 -7.43 -10.99
N SER A 59 0.76 -8.60 -11.15
CA SER A 59 0.26 -9.85 -10.54
C SER A 59 0.25 -9.80 -9.01
N GLU A 60 1.28 -9.25 -8.38
CA GLU A 60 1.33 -9.09 -6.92
C GLU A 60 0.25 -8.12 -6.43
N LEU A 61 0.07 -7.00 -7.14
CA LEU A 61 -0.90 -5.97 -6.80
C LEU A 61 -2.33 -6.49 -6.97
N LEU A 62 -2.65 -7.15 -8.08
CA LEU A 62 -3.97 -7.73 -8.34
C LEU A 62 -4.35 -8.80 -7.31
N LYS A 63 -3.41 -9.67 -6.92
CA LYS A 63 -3.63 -10.68 -5.86
C LYS A 63 -3.96 -10.04 -4.52
N ALA A 64 -3.27 -8.95 -4.16
CA ALA A 64 -3.53 -8.25 -2.92
C ALA A 64 -4.81 -7.40 -2.95
N LEU A 65 -5.21 -6.87 -4.11
CA LEU A 65 -6.53 -6.28 -4.31
C LEU A 65 -7.64 -7.32 -4.15
N ASP A 66 -7.46 -8.54 -4.67
CA ASP A 66 -8.40 -9.64 -4.45
C ASP A 66 -8.54 -9.97 -2.96
N ALA A 67 -7.42 -10.09 -2.24
CA ALA A 67 -7.46 -10.32 -0.80
C ALA A 67 -8.25 -9.20 -0.07
N LEU A 68 -7.98 -7.93 -0.42
CA LEU A 68 -8.73 -6.80 0.14
C LEU A 68 -10.23 -6.89 -0.19
N ALA A 69 -10.59 -7.17 -1.43
CA ALA A 69 -11.99 -7.27 -1.86
C ALA A 69 -12.78 -8.37 -1.12
N HIS A 70 -12.11 -9.46 -0.74
CA HIS A 70 -12.70 -10.56 0.03
C HIS A 70 -12.57 -10.39 1.56
N GLY A 71 -11.84 -9.38 2.03
CA GLY A 71 -11.58 -9.17 3.45
C GLY A 71 -10.58 -10.17 4.03
N GLU A 72 -9.68 -10.69 3.20
CA GLU A 72 -8.66 -11.66 3.57
C GLU A 72 -7.30 -10.99 3.84
N PRO A 73 -6.47 -11.55 4.73
CA PRO A 73 -5.13 -11.03 4.98
C PRO A 73 -4.19 -11.31 3.80
N SER A 74 -3.25 -10.40 3.56
CA SER A 74 -2.17 -10.58 2.59
C SER A 74 -0.89 -9.92 3.10
N PRO A 75 0.31 -10.50 2.86
CA PRO A 75 1.57 -9.87 3.24
C PRO A 75 1.85 -8.56 2.48
N GLN A 76 1.16 -8.34 1.34
CA GLN A 76 1.25 -7.11 0.55
C GLN A 76 0.17 -6.09 0.90
N LEU A 77 -0.70 -6.38 1.88
CA LEU A 77 -1.86 -5.55 2.23
C LEU A 77 -1.73 -4.99 3.64
N VAL A 78 -1.80 -3.66 3.75
CA VAL A 78 -1.98 -2.96 5.03
C VAL A 78 -3.33 -2.25 4.99
N GLN A 79 -4.11 -2.36 6.06
CA GLN A 79 -5.41 -1.71 6.18
C GLN A 79 -5.60 -1.11 7.56
N GLY A 80 -6.42 -0.06 7.66
CA GLY A 80 -6.72 0.60 8.91
C GLY A 80 -7.78 1.68 8.77
N ILE A 81 -8.16 2.25 9.92
CA ILE A 81 -9.07 3.39 10.00
C ILE A 81 -8.24 4.59 10.47
N ALA A 82 -8.15 5.62 9.65
CA ALA A 82 -7.49 6.87 10.02
C ALA A 82 -8.35 7.61 11.04
N PRO A 83 -7.77 8.13 12.14
CA PRO A 83 -8.49 8.95 13.10
C PRO A 83 -8.85 10.32 12.49
N ASP A 84 -9.87 10.97 13.05
CA ASP A 84 -10.30 12.32 12.64
C ASP A 84 -9.17 13.35 12.84
N GLU A 85 -8.37 13.20 13.89
CA GLU A 85 -7.20 14.01 14.17
C GLU A 85 -5.94 13.16 14.22
N THR A 86 -4.91 13.55 13.48
CA THR A 86 -3.60 12.90 13.52
C THR A 86 -2.72 13.62 14.54
N GLY A 87 -2.24 12.89 15.55
CA GLY A 87 -1.27 13.40 16.53
C GLY A 87 0.13 13.62 15.94
N LYS A 88 1.05 14.15 16.75
CA LYS A 88 2.46 14.28 16.35
C LYS A 88 3.15 12.92 16.30
N THR A 89 4.03 12.73 15.31
CA THR A 89 4.87 11.52 15.19
C THR A 89 6.14 11.66 16.04
N VAL A 90 6.57 10.55 16.66
CA VAL A 90 7.83 10.46 17.44
C VAL A 90 8.68 9.33 16.85
N PHE A 91 9.99 9.55 16.72
CA PHE A 91 10.94 8.50 16.34
C PHE A 91 11.51 7.84 17.60
N VAL A 92 11.41 6.52 17.67
CA VAL A 92 11.94 5.71 18.78
C VAL A 92 13.16 4.94 18.27
N PHE A 93 14.31 5.14 18.91
CA PHE A 93 15.57 4.49 18.57
C PHE A 93 15.83 3.34 19.55
N PRO A 94 15.74 2.07 19.13
CA PRO A 94 15.96 0.94 20.03
C PRO A 94 17.44 0.83 20.41
N GLY A 95 17.69 0.21 21.56
CA GLY A 95 19.04 -0.21 21.96
C GLY A 95 19.49 -1.48 21.23
N GLN A 96 20.38 -2.24 21.87
CA GLN A 96 20.88 -3.51 21.34
C GLN A 96 19.80 -4.60 21.32
N GLY A 97 19.81 -5.46 20.28
CA GLY A 97 19.03 -6.71 20.23
C GLY A 97 18.08 -6.84 19.03
N THR A 98 17.90 -5.79 18.24
CA THR A 98 17.02 -5.80 17.05
C THR A 98 17.76 -6.12 15.75
N GLN A 99 19.10 -6.10 15.77
CA GLN A 99 19.93 -6.35 14.61
C GLN A 99 19.90 -7.81 14.16
N TRP A 100 19.92 -8.02 12.85
CA TRP A 100 20.09 -9.32 12.20
C TRP A 100 21.17 -9.23 11.10
N ALA A 101 21.80 -10.36 10.76
CA ALA A 101 22.88 -10.38 9.78
C ALA A 101 22.37 -9.98 8.38
N GLY A 102 22.91 -8.89 7.82
CA GLY A 102 22.46 -8.33 6.55
C GLY A 102 21.41 -7.22 6.67
N MET A 103 21.02 -6.83 7.88
CA MET A 103 20.08 -5.73 8.10
C MET A 103 20.54 -4.45 7.38
N GLY A 104 19.66 -3.91 6.53
CA GLY A 104 19.91 -2.68 5.79
C GLY A 104 20.75 -2.84 4.51
N ALA A 105 21.34 -4.01 4.24
CA ALA A 105 22.20 -4.21 3.07
C ALA A 105 21.44 -4.00 1.74
N GLU A 106 20.24 -4.58 1.60
CA GLU A 106 19.43 -4.38 0.39
C GLU A 106 19.00 -2.92 0.20
N LEU A 107 18.72 -2.20 1.30
CA LEU A 107 18.36 -0.78 1.24
C LEU A 107 19.55 0.09 0.82
N LEU A 108 20.76 -0.26 1.26
CA LEU A 108 22.00 0.40 0.84
C LEU A 108 22.18 0.33 -0.69
N ASP A 109 21.87 -0.83 -1.28
CA ASP A 109 22.02 -1.04 -2.72
C ASP A 109 20.90 -0.42 -3.55
N THR A 110 19.68 -0.31 -3.00
CA THR A 110 18.47 0.00 -3.77
C THR A 110 17.84 1.36 -3.49
N VAL A 111 18.18 2.02 -2.37
CA VAL A 111 17.53 3.25 -1.91
C VAL A 111 18.58 4.35 -1.72
N PRO A 112 18.72 5.31 -2.67
CA PRO A 112 19.77 6.31 -2.64
C PRO A 112 19.82 7.20 -1.38
N VAL A 113 18.68 7.43 -0.72
CA VAL A 113 18.64 8.24 0.52
C VAL A 113 19.07 7.47 1.77
N PHE A 114 19.16 6.14 1.67
CA PHE A 114 19.65 5.27 2.75
C PHE A 114 21.18 5.20 2.78
N ALA A 115 21.84 5.50 1.66
CA ALA A 115 23.29 5.45 1.46
C ALA A 115 24.00 6.77 1.83
#